data_AF-A0A926E7A1-F1
#
_entry.id   AF-A0A926E7A1-F1
#
_cell.length_a   1.000
_cell.length_b   1.000
_cell.length_c   1.000
_cell.angle_alpha   90.00
_cell.angle_beta   90.00
_cell.angle_gamma   90.00
#
_symmetry.space_group_name_H-M   'P 1'
#
loop_
_entity.id
_entity.type
_entity.pdbx_description
1 polymer ?
#
loop_
_entity_poly.entity_id
_entity_poly.type
_entity_poly.pdbx_seq_one_letter_code
_entity_poly.pdbx_strand_id
1 'polypeptide(L)'
;MTKKQQGNFKCGIGYLTGQTYLNLFLATIYSMILCGAIKFLFEDQWWSLLLMGVVCLILDGGMVYQFMWRQGDKEANYIQFGRIEREPYKGLKIGLLAMIPYGVMDLMLALSLAKVLPFDFLRTFRILNAPLYGFMKLIHRDWGWATASTPGLSWGAFVILALMPLIYVLFCTVGYELGVRHISIRERLVYKQENKAE
;
A
#
# COMPACT_ATOMS: atom_id res chain seq x y z
N MET A 1 -10.12 -28.10 22.31
CA MET A 1 -8.70 -28.44 22.10
C MET A 1 -7.84 -27.40 22.80
N THR A 2 -6.81 -27.83 23.52
CA THR A 2 -5.95 -27.02 24.40
C THR A 2 -5.03 -26.08 23.59
N LYS A 3 -4.78 -24.87 24.13
CA LYS A 3 -3.94 -23.77 23.59
C LYS A 3 -2.52 -24.16 23.11
N LYS A 4 -2.10 -25.42 23.22
CA LYS A 4 -0.76 -25.92 22.91
C LYS A 4 -0.50 -26.30 21.44
N GLN A 5 -1.53 -26.45 20.59
CA GLN A 5 -1.32 -26.68 19.14
C GLN A 5 -1.23 -25.40 18.29
N GLN A 6 -1.35 -24.22 18.89
CA GLN A 6 -1.05 -22.92 18.25
C GLN A 6 0.46 -22.66 18.08
N GLY A 7 1.32 -23.62 18.42
CA GLY A 7 2.77 -23.46 18.57
C GLY A 7 3.60 -23.22 17.30
N ASN A 8 3.01 -23.05 16.11
CA ASN A 8 3.79 -22.65 14.93
C ASN A 8 2.98 -21.97 13.81
N PHE A 9 1.77 -21.49 14.12
CA PHE A 9 0.95 -20.82 13.11
C PHE A 9 1.28 -19.32 13.08
N LYS A 10 2.20 -18.92 12.18
CA LYS A 10 2.57 -17.51 11.91
C LYS A 10 1.43 -16.76 11.21
N CYS A 11 0.28 -16.65 11.88
CA CYS A 11 -0.98 -16.15 11.30
C CYS A 11 -1.72 -15.19 12.23
N GLY A 12 -1.03 -14.73 13.29
CA GLY A 12 -1.53 -13.65 14.13
C GLY A 12 -1.55 -12.33 13.37
N ILE A 13 -2.55 -11.49 13.67
CA ILE A 13 -2.73 -10.17 13.06
C ILE A 13 -1.44 -9.34 13.15
N GLY A 14 -0.72 -9.38 14.28
CA GLY A 14 0.52 -8.63 14.47
C GLY A 14 1.65 -9.07 13.52
N TYR A 15 1.83 -10.39 13.33
CA TYR A 15 2.83 -10.91 12.39
C TYR A 15 2.50 -10.53 10.95
N LEU A 16 1.23 -10.71 10.55
CA LEU A 16 0.77 -10.35 9.20
C LEU A 16 0.92 -8.85 8.95
N THR A 17 0.57 -8.01 9.93
CA THR A 17 0.75 -6.56 9.87
C THR A 17 2.22 -6.19 9.71
N GLY A 18 3.12 -6.78 10.51
CA GLY A 18 4.55 -6.52 10.40
C GLY A 18 5.13 -6.92 9.05
N GLN A 19 4.66 -8.04 8.48
CA GLN A 19 5.10 -8.47 7.16
C GLN A 19 4.52 -7.61 6.02
N THR A 20 3.26 -7.18 6.14
CA THR A 20 2.66 -6.20 5.22
C THR A 20 3.42 -4.87 5.26
N TYR A 21 3.79 -4.41 6.46
CA TYR A 21 4.62 -3.21 6.62
C TYR A 21 5.98 -3.36 5.96
N LEU A 22 6.67 -4.50 6.15
CA LEU A 22 7.94 -4.77 5.49
C LEU A 22 7.81 -4.73 3.97
N ASN A 23 6.73 -5.31 3.42
CA ASN A 23 6.46 -5.26 1.98
C ASN A 23 6.21 -3.83 1.49
N LEU A 24 5.45 -3.01 2.24
CA LEU A 24 5.23 -1.59 1.94
C LEU A 24 6.53 -0.77 1.99
N PHE A 25 7.41 -1.08 2.95
CA PHE A 25 8.72 -0.45 3.06
C PHE A 25 9.62 -0.81 1.86
N LEU A 26 9.69 -2.09 1.48
CA LEU A 26 10.43 -2.54 0.30
C LEU A 26 9.86 -1.93 -1.00
N ALA A 27 8.53 -1.93 -1.13
CA ALA A 27 7.79 -1.26 -2.20
C ALA A 27 8.20 0.21 -2.32
N THR A 28 8.25 0.94 -1.19
CA THR A 28 8.71 2.33 -1.15
C THR A 28 10.14 2.48 -1.69
N ILE A 29 11.06 1.56 -1.36
CA ILE A 29 12.42 1.56 -1.90
C ILE A 29 12.43 1.35 -3.42
N TYR A 30 11.69 0.38 -3.93
CA TYR A 30 11.60 0.14 -5.37
C TYR A 30 10.98 1.34 -6.10
N SER A 31 9.92 1.92 -5.55
CA SER A 31 9.25 3.09 -6.10
C SER A 31 10.13 4.35 -6.07
N MET A 32 11.02 4.51 -5.09
CA MET A 32 12.02 5.60 -5.11
C MET A 32 12.96 5.48 -6.32
N ILE A 33 13.49 4.28 -6.59
CA ILE A 33 14.38 4.04 -7.74
C ILE A 33 13.63 4.28 -9.04
N LEU A 34 12.41 3.76 -9.15
CA LEU A 34 11.57 3.88 -10.34
C LEU A 34 11.18 5.35 -10.62
N CYS A 35 10.77 6.08 -9.59
CA CYS A 35 10.46 7.52 -9.72
C CYS A 35 11.68 8.31 -10.20
N GLY A 36 12.87 7.99 -9.69
CA GLY A 36 14.13 8.58 -10.17
C GLY A 36 14.39 8.30 -11.64
N ALA A 37 14.23 7.04 -12.08
CA ALA A 37 14.43 6.63 -13.46
C ALA A 37 13.43 7.28 -14.43
N ILE A 38 12.13 7.30 -14.10
CA ILE A 38 11.10 7.91 -14.94
C ILE A 38 11.32 9.42 -15.06
N LYS A 39 11.63 10.08 -13.94
CA LYS A 39 11.93 11.53 -13.95
C LYS A 39 13.15 11.86 -14.81
N PHE A 40 14.18 11.00 -14.79
CA PHE A 40 15.38 11.18 -15.62
C PHE A 40 15.07 11.03 -17.12
N LEU A 41 14.20 10.08 -17.49
CA LEU A 41 13.92 9.77 -18.90
C LEU A 41 12.89 10.70 -19.55
N PHE A 42 11.84 11.07 -18.83
CA PHE A 42 10.66 11.71 -19.40
C PHE A 42 10.40 13.12 -18.88
N GLU A 43 11.28 13.61 -17.99
CA GLU A 43 11.12 14.87 -17.27
C GLU A 43 9.75 14.97 -16.56
N ASP A 44 9.41 16.14 -16.05
CA ASP A 44 8.18 16.38 -15.29
C ASP A 44 6.97 16.68 -16.21
N GLN A 45 6.83 15.93 -17.30
CA GLN A 45 5.68 16.02 -18.20
C GLN A 45 4.41 15.45 -17.53
N TRP A 46 3.25 16.03 -17.79
CA TRP A 46 2.01 15.66 -17.09
C TRP A 46 1.65 14.16 -17.24
N TRP A 47 1.88 13.58 -18.42
CA TRP A 47 1.58 12.18 -18.70
C TRP A 47 2.61 11.24 -18.06
N SER A 48 3.88 11.68 -17.92
CA SER A 48 4.92 10.89 -17.26
C SER A 48 4.64 10.76 -15.76
N LEU A 49 4.04 11.78 -15.15
CA LEU A 49 3.59 11.75 -13.75
C LEU A 49 2.43 10.77 -13.54
N LEU A 50 1.46 10.75 -14.45
CA LEU A 50 0.35 9.80 -14.42
C LEU A 50 0.88 8.37 -14.60
N LEU A 51 1.73 8.15 -15.60
CA LEU A 51 2.38 6.86 -15.84
C LEU A 51 3.15 6.40 -14.60
N MET A 52 3.97 7.27 -14.02
CA MET A 52 4.73 7.00 -12.80
C MET A 52 3.82 6.59 -11.65
N GLY A 53 2.75 7.35 -11.39
CA GLY A 53 1.80 7.05 -10.33
C GLY A 53 1.14 5.68 -10.53
N VAL A 54 0.68 5.39 -11.75
CA VAL A 54 0.04 4.11 -12.07
C VAL A 54 1.00 2.93 -11.96
N VAL A 55 2.22 3.05 -12.50
CA VAL A 55 3.20 1.96 -12.45
C VAL A 55 3.66 1.68 -11.02
N CYS A 56 3.96 2.72 -10.23
CA CYS A 56 4.33 2.54 -8.81
C CYS A 56 3.17 1.91 -8.03
N LEU A 57 1.93 2.38 -8.25
CA LEU A 57 0.75 1.82 -7.58
C LEU A 57 0.50 0.35 -7.95
N ILE A 58 0.70 -0.04 -9.20
CA ILE A 58 0.57 -1.44 -9.64
C ILE A 58 1.65 -2.31 -9.00
N LEU A 59 2.89 -1.84 -8.96
CA LEU A 59 3.99 -2.58 -8.34
C LEU A 59 3.75 -2.78 -6.84
N ASP A 60 3.49 -1.68 -6.13
CA ASP A 60 3.36 -1.70 -4.67
C ASP A 60 2.05 -2.35 -4.23
N GLY A 61 0.95 -1.99 -4.88
CA GLY A 61 -0.35 -2.63 -4.71
C GLY A 61 -0.29 -4.12 -5.06
N GLY A 62 0.44 -4.49 -6.12
CA GLY A 62 0.68 -5.87 -6.52
C GLY A 62 1.45 -6.66 -5.46
N MET A 63 2.52 -6.12 -4.88
CA MET A 63 3.27 -6.77 -3.80
C MET A 63 2.39 -7.02 -2.56
N VAL A 64 1.66 -6.00 -2.12
CA VAL A 64 0.75 -6.10 -0.95
C VAL A 64 -0.38 -7.07 -1.22
N TYR A 65 -1.00 -6.96 -2.39
CA TYR A 65 -2.07 -7.85 -2.85
C TYR A 65 -1.62 -9.31 -2.88
N GLN A 66 -0.50 -9.61 -3.54
CA GLN A 66 0.01 -10.99 -3.68
C GLN A 66 0.34 -11.60 -2.33
N PHE A 67 0.93 -10.81 -1.43
CA PHE A 67 1.20 -11.26 -0.08
C PHE A 67 -0.09 -11.61 0.66
N MET A 68 -1.07 -10.70 0.69
CA MET A 68 -2.33 -10.88 1.42
C MET A 68 -3.18 -12.01 0.84
N TRP A 69 -3.20 -12.14 -0.49
CA TRP A 69 -3.85 -13.24 -1.19
C TRP A 69 -3.29 -14.59 -0.76
N ARG A 70 -1.95 -14.74 -0.75
CA ARG A 70 -1.30 -15.99 -0.34
C ARG A 70 -1.58 -16.35 1.12
N GLN A 71 -1.80 -15.36 1.98
CA GLN A 71 -2.17 -15.62 3.37
C GLN A 71 -3.64 -16.03 3.50
N GLY A 72 -4.54 -15.35 2.79
CA GLY A 72 -5.95 -15.74 2.72
C GLY A 72 -6.15 -17.16 2.19
N ASP A 73 -5.42 -17.53 1.13
CA ASP A 73 -5.44 -18.86 0.50
C ASP A 73 -4.96 -19.97 1.46
N LYS A 74 -3.88 -19.70 2.21
CA LYS A 74 -3.43 -20.61 3.27
C LYS A 74 -4.49 -20.77 4.33
N GLU A 75 -5.05 -19.67 4.85
CA GLU A 75 -6.07 -19.69 5.90
C GLU A 75 -7.35 -20.40 5.48
N ALA A 76 -7.76 -20.27 4.20
CA ALA A 76 -8.93 -20.95 3.67
C ALA A 76 -8.90 -22.47 3.89
N ASN A 77 -7.74 -23.10 3.68
CA ASN A 77 -7.55 -24.52 3.95
C ASN A 77 -7.79 -24.86 5.43
N TYR A 78 -7.28 -24.05 6.36
CA TYR A 78 -7.48 -24.28 7.79
C TYR A 78 -8.94 -24.06 8.23
N ILE A 79 -9.63 -23.12 7.61
CA ILE A 79 -11.07 -22.88 7.82
C ILE A 79 -11.86 -24.09 7.32
N GLN A 80 -11.55 -24.59 6.13
CA GLN A 80 -12.21 -25.77 5.53
C GLN A 80 -12.06 -27.02 6.41
N PHE A 81 -10.90 -27.23 7.01
CA PHE A 81 -10.66 -28.35 7.93
C PHE A 81 -11.09 -28.08 9.38
N GLY A 82 -11.80 -26.98 9.65
CA GLY A 82 -12.32 -26.65 10.99
C GLY A 82 -11.24 -26.41 12.05
N ARG A 83 -10.01 -26.06 11.63
CA ARG A 83 -8.87 -25.82 12.53
C ARG A 83 -8.83 -24.40 13.07
N ILE A 84 -9.40 -23.45 12.32
CA ILE A 84 -9.54 -22.04 12.71
C ILE A 84 -10.93 -21.55 12.31
N GLU A 85 -11.48 -20.63 13.09
CA GLU A 85 -12.70 -19.92 12.74
C GLU A 85 -12.39 -18.77 11.77
N ARG A 86 -13.32 -18.48 10.87
CA ARG A 86 -13.18 -17.34 9.95
C ARG A 86 -13.39 -16.04 10.72
N GLU A 87 -12.35 -15.23 10.79
CA GLU A 87 -12.46 -13.87 11.32
C GLU A 87 -12.93 -12.91 10.20
N PRO A 88 -14.09 -12.25 10.35
CA PRO A 88 -14.55 -11.27 9.37
C PRO A 88 -13.66 -10.01 9.40
N TYR A 89 -13.46 -9.39 8.24
CA TYR A 89 -12.70 -8.14 8.08
C TYR A 89 -11.23 -8.21 8.53
N LYS A 90 -10.63 -9.40 8.61
CA LYS A 90 -9.22 -9.55 9.00
C LYS A 90 -8.28 -8.77 8.09
N GLY A 91 -8.50 -8.80 6.77
CA GLY A 91 -7.74 -8.01 5.80
C GLY A 91 -7.83 -6.50 6.03
N LEU A 92 -9.01 -6.00 6.41
CA LEU A 92 -9.24 -4.59 6.75
C LEU A 92 -8.45 -4.20 8.01
N LYS A 93 -8.53 -5.01 9.07
CA LYS A 93 -7.79 -4.76 10.33
C LYS A 93 -6.28 -4.72 10.08
N ILE A 94 -5.75 -5.68 9.33
CA ILE A 94 -4.32 -5.73 8.98
C ILE A 94 -3.93 -4.50 8.15
N GLY A 95 -4.76 -4.14 7.16
CA GLY A 95 -4.53 -2.95 6.34
C GLY A 95 -4.47 -1.67 7.18
N LEU A 96 -5.46 -1.44 8.05
CA LEU A 96 -5.50 -0.27 8.93
C LEU A 96 -4.32 -0.22 9.90
N LEU A 97 -3.94 -1.35 10.50
CA LEU A 97 -2.77 -1.42 11.38
C LEU A 97 -1.46 -1.17 10.62
N ALA A 98 -1.36 -1.65 9.37
CA ALA A 98 -0.20 -1.39 8.52
C ALA A 98 -0.09 0.08 8.08
N MET A 99 -1.18 0.86 8.17
CA MET A 99 -1.19 2.30 7.85
C MET A 99 -0.71 3.19 9.00
N ILE A 100 -0.54 2.66 10.21
CA ILE A 100 -0.10 3.46 11.37
C ILE A 100 1.16 4.30 11.08
N PRO A 101 2.22 3.75 10.45
CA PRO A 101 3.41 4.54 10.11
C PRO A 101 3.12 5.68 9.14
N TYR A 102 2.23 5.48 8.16
CA TYR A 102 1.79 6.53 7.24
C TYR A 102 1.04 7.63 8.00
N GLY A 103 0.13 7.27 8.91
CA GLY A 103 -0.57 8.23 9.76
C GLY A 103 0.35 9.03 10.67
N VAL A 104 1.45 8.44 11.15
CA VAL A 104 2.49 9.18 11.88
C VAL A 104 3.18 10.20 10.97
N MET A 105 3.47 9.84 9.72
CA MET A 105 4.03 10.79 8.74
C MET A 105 3.05 11.91 8.39
N ASP A 106 1.77 11.61 8.25
CA ASP A 106 0.71 12.62 8.01
C ASP A 106 0.62 13.59 9.19
N LEU A 107 0.69 13.10 10.43
CA LEU A 107 0.71 13.92 11.62
C LEU A 107 1.93 14.85 11.65
N MET A 108 3.12 14.31 11.34
CA MET A 108 4.34 15.12 11.24
C MET A 108 4.24 16.20 10.15
N LEU A 109 3.62 15.89 9.01
CA LEU A 109 3.36 16.87 7.96
C LEU A 109 2.38 17.94 8.41
N ALA A 110 1.29 17.58 9.09
CA ALA A 110 0.32 18.52 9.64
C ALA A 110 0.95 19.48 10.65
N LEU A 111 1.84 18.98 11.52
CA LEU A 111 2.58 19.81 12.47
C LEU A 111 3.57 20.76 11.78
N SER A 112 4.20 20.33 10.69
CA SER A 112 5.02 21.20 9.84
C SER A 112 4.18 22.28 9.15
N LEU A 113 2.98 21.92 8.67
CA LEU A 113 2.04 22.85 8.03
C LEU A 113 1.51 23.90 9.02
N ALA A 114 1.26 23.49 10.27
CA ALA A 114 0.86 24.36 11.36
C ALA A 114 2.01 25.23 11.93
N LYS A 115 3.23 25.14 11.36
CA LYS A 115 4.45 25.84 11.84
C LYS A 115 4.83 25.51 13.29
N VAL A 116 4.41 24.35 13.80
CA VAL A 116 4.79 23.85 15.13
C VAL A 116 6.21 23.27 15.09
N LEU A 117 6.58 22.65 13.97
CA LEU A 117 7.93 22.12 13.76
C LEU A 117 8.87 23.19 13.20
N PRO A 118 10.14 23.24 13.65
CA PRO A 118 11.13 24.21 13.18
C PRO A 118 11.71 23.89 11.80
N PHE A 119 11.35 22.75 11.21
CA PHE A 119 11.84 22.30 9.91
C PHE A 119 10.69 21.93 8.96
N ASP A 120 11.00 21.98 7.66
CA ASP A 120 10.08 21.56 6.60
C ASP A 120 10.08 20.03 6.48
N PHE A 121 8.97 19.40 6.86
CA PHE A 121 8.80 17.95 6.77
C PHE A 121 8.33 17.48 5.39
N LEU A 122 7.90 18.38 4.51
CA LEU A 122 7.30 18.05 3.23
C LEU A 122 8.25 17.26 2.33
N ARG A 123 9.55 17.60 2.35
CA ARG A 123 10.57 16.85 1.60
C ARG A 123 10.65 15.40 2.07
N THR A 124 10.73 15.19 3.38
CA THR A 124 10.82 13.86 3.99
C THR A 124 9.56 13.05 3.73
N PHE A 125 8.39 13.69 3.88
CA PHE A 125 7.09 13.09 3.60
C PHE A 125 7.00 12.52 2.18
N ARG A 126 7.50 13.26 1.17
CA ARG A 126 7.48 12.83 -0.24
C ARG A 126 8.35 11.61 -0.49
N ILE A 127 9.54 11.55 0.12
CA ILE A 127 10.47 10.42 -0.03
C ILE A 127 9.84 9.15 0.56
N LEU A 128 9.25 9.27 1.74
CA LEU A 128 8.61 8.14 2.43
C LEU A 128 7.30 7.70 1.77
N ASN A 129 6.68 8.56 0.95
CA ASN A 129 5.50 8.26 0.14
C ASN A 129 5.82 8.19 -1.37
N ALA A 130 7.05 7.82 -1.74
CA ALA A 130 7.47 7.67 -3.13
C ALA A 130 6.49 6.87 -4.02
N PRO A 131 5.88 5.75 -3.56
CA PRO A 131 4.84 5.03 -4.31
C PRO A 131 3.71 5.87 -4.91
N LEU A 132 3.34 6.94 -4.22
CA LEU A 132 2.20 7.80 -4.57
C LEU A 132 2.67 9.12 -5.18
N TYR A 133 3.98 9.34 -5.31
CA TYR A 133 4.58 10.61 -5.69
C TYR A 133 4.05 11.16 -7.03
N GLY A 134 3.80 10.29 -8.02
CA GLY A 134 3.22 10.69 -9.31
C GLY A 134 1.87 11.38 -9.17
N PHE A 135 0.98 10.82 -8.34
CA PHE A 135 -0.32 11.42 -8.06
C PHE A 135 -0.22 12.67 -7.20
N MET A 136 0.67 12.66 -6.20
CA MET A 136 0.92 13.83 -5.35
C MET A 136 1.32 15.06 -6.18
N LYS A 137 2.19 14.86 -7.17
CA LYS A 137 2.64 15.93 -8.08
C LYS A 137 1.58 16.37 -9.09
N LEU A 138 0.65 15.49 -9.47
CA LEU A 138 -0.50 15.87 -10.29
C LEU A 138 -1.46 16.82 -9.54
N ILE A 139 -1.62 16.62 -8.23
CA ILE A 139 -2.49 17.45 -7.38
C ILE A 139 -1.86 18.83 -7.13
N HIS A 140 -0.53 18.90 -7.03
CA HIS A 140 0.19 20.15 -6.77
C HIS A 140 1.44 20.25 -7.66
N ARG A 141 1.33 20.98 -8.78
CA ARG A 141 2.30 20.96 -9.89
C ARG A 141 3.66 21.61 -9.55
N ASP A 142 3.69 22.53 -8.59
CA ASP A 142 4.93 23.19 -8.12
C ASP A 142 5.74 22.30 -7.16
N TRP A 143 5.30 21.06 -6.94
CA TRP A 143 6.00 20.05 -6.14
C TRP A 143 7.11 19.37 -6.93
N GLY A 144 8.34 19.78 -6.67
CA GLY A 144 9.56 19.05 -7.02
C GLY A 144 10.25 18.50 -5.78
N TRP A 145 11.13 17.52 -5.96
CA TRP A 145 12.02 16.99 -4.92
C TRP A 145 12.85 18.09 -4.21
N ALA A 146 13.11 19.20 -4.92
CA ALA A 146 13.87 20.33 -4.43
C ALA A 146 13.02 21.39 -3.69
N THR A 147 11.71 21.49 -3.94
CA THR A 147 10.86 22.53 -3.32
C THR A 147 10.55 22.19 -1.87
N ALA A 148 11.30 22.79 -0.95
CA ALA A 148 11.13 22.69 0.50
C ALA A 148 10.25 23.84 1.00
N SER A 149 8.98 23.86 0.60
CA SER A 149 8.06 24.87 1.13
C SER A 149 6.69 24.30 1.47
N THR A 150 6.54 23.81 2.72
CA THR A 150 5.25 23.56 3.38
C THR A 150 4.26 24.73 3.30
N PRO A 151 4.66 26.03 3.34
CA PRO A 151 3.72 27.15 3.28
C PRO A 151 2.87 27.23 2.00
N GLY A 152 3.27 26.54 0.92
CA GLY A 152 2.50 26.47 -0.33
C GLY A 152 1.44 25.35 -0.36
N LEU A 153 1.35 24.53 0.69
CA LEU A 153 0.38 23.44 0.78
C LEU A 153 -0.92 23.92 1.44
N SER A 154 -2.05 23.83 0.74
CA SER A 154 -3.35 24.09 1.36
C SER A 154 -3.77 22.94 2.26
N TRP A 155 -4.55 23.23 3.32
CA TRP A 155 -5.15 22.20 4.17
C TRP A 155 -6.01 21.21 3.37
N GLY A 156 -6.68 21.66 2.31
CA GLY A 156 -7.45 20.78 1.42
C GLY A 156 -6.55 19.78 0.68
N ALA A 157 -5.43 20.23 0.13
CA ALA A 157 -4.47 19.34 -0.52
C ALA A 157 -3.82 18.38 0.49
N PHE A 158 -3.52 18.84 1.72
CA PHE A 158 -3.06 17.95 2.80
C PHE A 158 -4.04 16.80 3.08
N VAL A 159 -5.35 17.08 3.20
CA VAL A 159 -6.35 16.04 3.47
C VAL A 159 -6.37 14.99 2.35
N ILE A 160 -6.30 15.41 1.08
CA ILE A 160 -6.24 14.46 -0.05
C ILE A 160 -5.01 13.56 0.04
N LEU A 161 -3.85 14.14 0.36
CA LEU A 161 -2.59 13.41 0.49
C LEU A 161 -2.61 12.41 1.64
N ALA A 162 -3.15 12.81 2.81
CA ALA A 162 -3.28 11.94 3.97
C ALA A 162 -4.26 10.77 3.75
N LEU A 163 -5.23 10.93 2.85
CA LEU A 163 -6.16 9.85 2.51
C LEU A 163 -5.60 8.90 1.43
N MET A 164 -4.62 9.32 0.63
CA MET A 164 -4.11 8.48 -0.47
C MET A 164 -3.58 7.11 -0.02
N PRO A 165 -2.81 6.97 1.07
CA PRO A 165 -2.30 5.67 1.53
C PRO A 165 -3.43 4.67 1.87
N LEU A 166 -4.66 5.10 2.10
CA LEU A 166 -5.79 4.20 2.34
C LEU A 166 -6.07 3.26 1.17
N ILE A 167 -5.55 3.54 -0.03
CA ILE A 167 -5.58 2.59 -1.15
C ILE A 167 -4.88 1.26 -0.81
N TYR A 168 -3.88 1.26 0.05
CA TYR A 168 -3.23 0.02 0.53
C TYR A 168 -4.12 -0.81 1.44
N VAL A 169 -5.04 -0.18 2.16
CA VAL A 169 -6.07 -0.88 2.94
C VAL A 169 -7.01 -1.64 2.00
N LEU A 170 -7.34 -1.05 0.85
CA LEU A 170 -8.10 -1.71 -0.21
C LEU A 170 -7.35 -2.93 -0.75
N PHE A 171 -6.06 -2.79 -1.11
CA PHE A 171 -5.25 -3.92 -1.58
C PHE A 171 -5.15 -5.04 -0.55
N CYS A 172 -4.99 -4.69 0.73
CA CYS A 172 -4.99 -5.67 1.83
C CYS A 172 -6.32 -6.42 1.93
N THR A 173 -7.44 -5.68 1.90
CA THR A 173 -8.78 -6.24 2.08
C THR A 173 -9.17 -7.11 0.90
N VAL A 174 -9.01 -6.60 -0.32
CA VAL A 174 -9.34 -7.32 -1.55
C VAL A 174 -8.43 -8.53 -1.73
N GLY A 175 -7.12 -8.35 -1.52
CA GLY A 175 -6.15 -9.45 -1.61
C GLY A 175 -6.50 -10.59 -0.66
N TYR A 176 -6.74 -10.27 0.61
CA TYR A 176 -7.08 -11.27 1.62
C TYR A 176 -8.42 -11.98 1.31
N GLU A 177 -9.48 -11.23 1.00
CA GLU A 177 -10.80 -11.82 0.73
C GLU A 177 -10.80 -12.69 -0.54
N LEU A 178 -10.07 -12.29 -1.57
CA LEU A 178 -9.92 -13.11 -2.78
C LEU A 178 -9.07 -14.35 -2.51
N GLY A 179 -8.05 -14.24 -1.66
CA GLY A 179 -7.25 -15.38 -1.19
C GLY A 179 -8.12 -16.40 -0.46
N VAL A 180 -8.96 -15.95 0.48
CA VAL A 180 -9.87 -16.83 1.23
C VAL A 180 -10.86 -17.57 0.32
N ARG A 181 -11.19 -17.00 -0.84
CA ARG A 181 -12.08 -17.60 -1.84
C ARG A 181 -11.36 -18.41 -2.91
N HIS A 182 -10.03 -18.57 -2.82
CA HIS A 182 -9.18 -19.18 -3.85
C HIS A 182 -9.33 -18.53 -5.24
N ILE A 183 -9.71 -17.24 -5.31
CA ILE A 183 -9.87 -16.53 -6.58
C ILE A 183 -8.57 -15.80 -6.89
N SER A 184 -7.76 -16.34 -7.78
CA SER A 184 -6.54 -15.68 -8.26
C SER A 184 -6.83 -14.82 -9.49
N ILE A 185 -6.63 -13.49 -9.37
CA ILE A 185 -6.72 -12.56 -10.51
C ILE A 185 -5.67 -12.90 -11.58
N ARG A 186 -4.47 -13.34 -11.15
CA ARG A 186 -3.37 -13.74 -12.05
C ARG A 186 -3.79 -14.91 -12.92
N GLU A 187 -4.45 -15.92 -12.35
CA GLU A 187 -4.89 -17.09 -13.10
C GLU A 187 -5.97 -16.72 -14.11
N ARG A 188 -6.90 -15.82 -13.77
CA ARG A 188 -7.94 -15.37 -14.70
C ARG A 188 -7.42 -14.47 -15.84
N LEU A 189 -6.33 -13.73 -15.62
CA LEU A 189 -5.72 -12.89 -16.66
C LEU A 189 -4.77 -13.66 -17.58
N VAL A 190 -4.05 -14.66 -17.05
CA VAL A 190 -3.04 -15.43 -17.81
C VAL A 190 -3.66 -16.64 -18.49
N TYR A 191 -4.63 -17.31 -17.88
CA TYR A 191 -5.32 -18.45 -18.46
C TYR A 191 -6.69 -18.04 -18.98
N LYS A 192 -6.78 -17.89 -20.30
CA LYS A 192 -8.06 -17.92 -21.00
C LYS A 192 -8.66 -19.31 -20.77
N GLN A 193 -9.82 -19.39 -20.12
CA GLN A 193 -10.56 -20.65 -20.03
C GLN A 193 -10.90 -21.08 -21.45
N GLU A 194 -10.25 -22.14 -21.96
CA GLU A 194 -10.77 -22.85 -23.11
C GLU A 194 -12.11 -23.45 -22.67
N ASN A 195 -13.20 -22.91 -23.20
CA ASN A 195 -14.51 -23.53 -23.13
C ASN A 195 -14.39 -24.93 -23.74
N LYS A 196 -14.26 -25.96 -22.90
CA LYS A 196 -14.64 -27.31 -23.30
C LYS A 196 -16.16 -27.31 -23.38
N ALA A 197 -16.67 -27.08 -24.59
CA ALA A 197 -18.03 -27.42 -24.94
C ALA A 197 -18.14 -28.95 -24.91
N GLU A 198 -18.90 -29.46 -23.94
CA GLU A 198 -19.52 -30.79 -24.01
C GLU A 198 -20.84 -30.70 -24.78
#